data_AF-A0A0M1LWN7-F1
#
_entry.id   AF-A0A0M1LWN7-F1
#
_cell.length_a   1.000
_cell.length_b   1.000
_cell.length_c   1.000
_cell.angle_alpha   90.00
_cell.angle_beta   90.00
_cell.angle_gamma   90.00
#
_symmetry.space_group_name_H-M   'P 1'
#
loop_
_entity.id
_entity.type
_entity.pdbx_description
1 polymer ?
#
loop_
_entity_poly.entity_id
_entity_poly.type
_entity_poly.pdbx_seq_one_letter_code
_entity_poly.pdbx_strand_id
1 'polypeptide(L)'
;MKKFNKDIGTYCENLACDYLIKNNFKILECNFKNRLGEIDIISIRNSILIIIEVKGRYNYEFGVPKESVSVSKQKNIIKVTKSYINYKKLYNFNVRFDVIEVYLNKIDSSYKINHIKDAFRT
;
A
#
# COMPACT_ATOMS: atom_id res chain seq x y z
N MET A 1 11.75 -3.67 -20.36
CA MET A 1 11.86 -3.53 -18.87
C MET A 1 10.58 -3.08 -18.17
N LYS A 2 9.76 -2.14 -18.69
CA LYS A 2 8.51 -1.68 -18.01
C LYS A 2 7.47 -2.78 -17.70
N LYS A 3 7.35 -3.81 -18.55
CA LYS A 3 6.35 -4.89 -18.40
C LYS A 3 6.62 -5.76 -17.17
N PHE A 4 7.86 -6.24 -17.01
CA PHE A 4 8.28 -7.02 -15.84
C PHE A 4 8.01 -6.30 -14.52
N ASN A 5 8.33 -4.99 -14.42
CA ASN A 5 8.05 -4.22 -13.21
C ASN A 5 6.55 -4.11 -12.89
N LYS A 6 5.69 -4.04 -13.92
CA LYS A 6 4.23 -4.00 -13.74
C LYS A 6 3.69 -5.35 -13.28
N ASP A 7 4.21 -6.44 -13.84
CA ASP A 7 3.81 -7.79 -13.47
C ASP A 7 4.23 -8.10 -12.02
N ILE A 8 5.43 -7.66 -11.62
CA ILE A 8 5.91 -7.76 -10.23
C ILE A 8 5.10 -6.89 -9.26
N GLY A 9 4.79 -5.65 -9.64
CA GLY A 9 3.97 -4.75 -8.83
C GLY A 9 2.59 -5.37 -8.55
N THR A 10 1.91 -5.82 -9.62
CA THR A 10 0.61 -6.51 -9.51
C THR A 10 0.71 -7.76 -8.64
N TYR A 11 1.78 -8.55 -8.79
CA TYR A 11 2.00 -9.73 -7.96
C TYR A 11 2.15 -9.37 -6.48
N CYS A 12 2.94 -8.33 -6.15
CA CYS A 12 3.12 -7.87 -4.78
C CYS A 12 1.82 -7.31 -4.18
N GLU A 13 1.03 -6.57 -4.96
CA GLU A 13 -0.28 -6.07 -4.53
C GLU A 13 -1.23 -7.22 -4.18
N ASN A 14 -1.24 -8.29 -4.97
CA ASN A 14 -2.05 -9.48 -4.68
C ASN A 14 -1.60 -10.15 -3.38
N LEU A 15 -0.29 -10.34 -3.17
CA LEU A 15 0.24 -10.90 -1.92
C LEU A 15 -0.09 -10.02 -0.71
N ALA A 16 -0.05 -8.70 -0.87
CA ALA A 16 -0.45 -7.75 0.16
C ALA A 16 -1.96 -7.85 0.48
N CYS A 17 -2.81 -7.98 -0.54
CA CYS A 17 -4.25 -8.20 -0.37
C CYS A 17 -4.53 -9.49 0.42
N ASP A 18 -3.90 -10.60 0.04
CA ASP A 18 -4.07 -11.89 0.71
C ASP A 18 -3.66 -11.81 2.18
N TYR A 19 -2.54 -11.13 2.47
CA TYR A 19 -2.10 -10.89 3.83
C TYR A 19 -3.10 -10.05 4.63
N LEU A 20 -3.63 -8.98 4.04
CA LEU A 20 -4.63 -8.12 4.70
C LEU A 20 -5.91 -8.91 5.01
N ILE A 21 -6.41 -9.70 4.06
CA ILE A 21 -7.60 -10.54 4.24
C ILE A 21 -7.37 -11.55 5.37
N LYS A 22 -6.24 -12.27 5.36
CA LYS A 22 -5.87 -13.23 6.43
C LYS A 22 -5.74 -12.56 7.80
N ASN A 23 -5.47 -11.26 7.84
CA ASN A 23 -5.35 -10.46 9.06
C ASN A 23 -6.63 -9.65 9.39
N ASN A 24 -7.79 -10.06 8.86
CA ASN A 24 -9.11 -9.49 9.13
C ASN A 24 -9.26 -8.00 8.72
N PHE A 25 -8.55 -7.57 7.69
CA PHE A 25 -8.83 -6.29 7.05
C PHE A 25 -9.90 -6.47 5.98
N LYS A 26 -10.85 -5.54 5.91
CA LYS A 26 -11.80 -5.47 4.81
C LYS A 26 -11.22 -4.62 3.69
N ILE A 27 -10.88 -5.22 2.56
CA ILE A 27 -10.48 -4.47 1.38
C ILE A 27 -11.71 -3.77 0.78
N LEU A 28 -11.59 -2.48 0.51
CA LEU A 28 -12.62 -1.69 -0.17
C LEU A 28 -12.33 -1.54 -1.65
N GLU A 29 -11.07 -1.29 -1.99
CA GLU A 29 -10.65 -0.99 -3.36
C GLU A 29 -9.16 -1.30 -3.51
N CYS A 30 -8.77 -1.80 -4.67
CA CYS A 30 -7.37 -1.96 -5.06
C CYS A 30 -7.14 -1.20 -6.36
N ASN A 31 -5.91 -0.73 -6.59
CA ASN A 31 -5.54 0.03 -7.78
C ASN A 31 -6.46 1.23 -8.03
N PHE A 32 -6.83 1.98 -6.98
CA PHE A 32 -7.69 3.15 -7.11
C PHE A 32 -6.95 4.25 -7.84
N LYS A 33 -7.55 4.79 -8.92
CA LYS A 33 -6.96 5.83 -9.74
C LYS A 33 -7.96 6.94 -10.01
N ASN A 34 -7.49 8.17 -9.94
CA ASN A 34 -8.24 9.34 -10.38
C ASN A 34 -7.28 10.37 -11.00
N ARG A 35 -7.81 11.51 -11.43
CA ARG A 35 -7.00 12.60 -12.03
C ARG A 35 -5.90 13.17 -11.11
N LEU A 36 -5.96 12.90 -9.81
CA LEU A 36 -5.02 13.41 -8.82
C LEU A 36 -3.89 12.43 -8.54
N GLY A 37 -4.07 11.13 -8.83
CA GLY A 37 -3.07 10.11 -8.58
C GLY A 37 -3.68 8.74 -8.35
N GLU A 38 -2.93 7.89 -7.65
CA GLU A 38 -3.28 6.50 -7.40
C GLU A 38 -3.02 6.08 -5.95
N ILE A 39 -3.73 5.05 -5.51
CA ILE A 39 -3.56 4.35 -4.24
C ILE A 39 -3.62 2.85 -4.53
N ASP A 40 -2.65 2.09 -4.03
CA ASP A 40 -2.54 0.66 -4.32
C ASP A 40 -3.66 -0.13 -3.63
N ILE A 41 -3.87 0.06 -2.32
CA ILE A 41 -4.93 -0.63 -1.58
C ILE A 41 -5.60 0.32 -0.59
N ILE A 42 -6.93 0.27 -0.56
CA ILE A 42 -7.78 0.96 0.43
C ILE A 42 -8.52 -0.11 1.23
N SER A 43 -8.37 -0.09 2.56
CA SER A 43 -9.01 -1.07 3.44
C SER A 43 -9.61 -0.42 4.68
N ILE A 44 -10.44 -1.18 5.40
CA ILE A 44 -10.99 -0.80 6.71
C ILE A 44 -10.66 -1.88 7.74
N ARG A 45 -10.28 -1.44 8.93
CA ARG A 45 -10.22 -2.29 10.13
C ARG A 45 -10.51 -1.45 11.38
N ASN A 46 -11.39 -1.93 12.26
CA ASN A 46 -11.73 -1.29 13.54
C ASN A 46 -12.05 0.21 13.41
N SER A 47 -12.92 0.58 12.47
CA SER A 47 -13.31 1.98 12.20
C SER A 47 -12.18 2.91 11.74
N ILE A 48 -11.08 2.35 11.24
CA ILE A 48 -9.98 3.08 10.61
C ILE A 48 -10.00 2.77 9.11
N LEU A 49 -9.99 3.83 8.28
CA LEU A 49 -9.71 3.77 6.85
C LEU A 49 -8.20 3.75 6.67
N ILE A 50 -7.69 2.68 6.07
CA ILE A 50 -6.26 2.39 5.99
C ILE A 50 -5.86 2.43 4.52
N ILE A 51 -5.02 3.41 4.21
CA ILE A 51 -4.48 3.67 2.88
C ILE A 51 -3.11 3.04 2.81
N ILE A 52 -2.92 2.12 1.88
CA ILE A 52 -1.74 1.25 1.85
C ILE A 52 -1.04 1.41 0.51
N GLU A 53 0.26 1.71 0.61
CA GLU A 53 1.21 1.66 -0.50
C GLU A 53 1.96 0.33 -0.45
N VAL A 54 2.15 -0.33 -1.59
CA VAL A 54 2.82 -1.62 -1.71
C VAL A 54 4.18 -1.47 -2.39
N LYS A 55 5.23 -2.06 -1.79
CA LYS A 55 6.59 -2.05 -2.34
C LYS A 55 7.14 -3.47 -2.47
N GLY A 56 7.33 -3.92 -3.70
CA GLY A 56 8.08 -5.16 -3.99
C GLY A 56 9.59 -4.96 -3.89
N ARG A 57 10.29 -5.89 -3.24
CA ARG A 57 11.76 -5.89 -3.09
C ARG A 57 12.30 -7.31 -3.33
N TYR A 58 13.49 -7.44 -3.91
CA TYR A 58 14.12 -8.75 -4.16
C TYR A 58 15.33 -9.06 -3.24
N ASN A 59 15.79 -8.12 -2.42
CA ASN A 59 16.97 -8.28 -1.57
C ASN A 59 16.68 -7.80 -0.13
N TYR A 60 17.25 -8.49 0.86
CA TYR A 60 17.38 -8.03 2.25
C TYR A 60 18.65 -7.19 2.47
N GLU A 61 19.65 -7.35 1.60
CA GLU A 61 20.90 -6.59 1.63
C GLU A 61 20.76 -5.34 0.76
N PHE A 62 20.50 -4.20 1.41
CA PHE A 62 21.04 -2.86 1.14
C PHE A 62 20.15 -1.85 1.85
N GLY A 63 20.63 -1.39 3.01
CA GLY A 63 20.15 -0.17 3.67
C GLY A 63 19.04 -0.39 4.70
N VAL A 64 19.37 -0.04 5.94
CA VAL A 64 18.47 0.50 6.98
C VAL A 64 17.20 1.13 6.36
N PRO A 65 15.98 0.94 6.92
CA PRO A 65 14.75 1.50 6.36
C PRO A 65 14.83 3.03 6.27
N LYS A 66 15.31 3.53 5.13
CA LYS A 66 15.40 4.96 4.80
C LYS A 66 14.63 5.33 3.54
N GLU A 67 13.90 4.37 2.96
CA GLU A 67 12.97 4.64 1.86
C GLU A 67 11.53 4.71 2.37
N SER A 68 11.31 5.66 3.29
CA SER A 68 10.00 6.23 3.51
C SER A 68 9.35 6.57 2.17
N VAL A 69 8.03 6.46 2.09
CA VAL A 69 7.26 7.08 0.99
C VAL A 69 7.76 8.52 0.86
N SER A 70 8.22 8.94 -0.33
CA SER A 70 8.82 10.26 -0.50
C SER A 70 7.83 11.35 -0.09
N VAL A 71 8.30 12.51 0.39
CA VAL A 71 7.41 13.61 0.79
C VAL A 71 6.45 14.01 -0.34
N SER A 72 6.91 13.98 -1.59
CA SER A 72 6.06 14.24 -2.75
C SER A 72 4.98 13.16 -2.93
N LYS A 73 5.34 11.88 -2.76
CA LYS A 73 4.38 10.77 -2.85
C LYS A 73 3.39 10.78 -1.68
N GLN A 74 3.82 11.08 -0.46
CA GLN A 74 2.94 11.26 0.70
C GLN A 74 1.89 12.34 0.44
N LYS A 75 2.33 13.54 0.00
CA LYS A 75 1.42 14.65 -0.35
C LYS A 75 0.39 14.23 -1.40
N ASN A 76 0.83 13.45 -2.39
CA ASN A 76 -0.06 12.96 -3.44
C ASN A 76 -1.09 11.95 -2.90
N ILE A 77 -0.64 10.95 -2.15
CA ILE A 77 -1.53 9.94 -1.53
C ILE A 77 -2.55 10.62 -0.62
N ILE A 78 -2.15 11.59 0.19
CA ILE A 78 -3.05 12.38 1.04
C ILE A 78 -4.11 13.09 0.21
N LYS A 79 -3.72 13.72 -0.91
CA LYS A 79 -4.64 14.41 -1.81
C LYS A 79 -5.65 13.45 -2.43
N VAL A 80 -5.20 12.30 -2.92
CA VAL A 80 -6.06 11.25 -3.50
C VAL A 80 -7.00 10.68 -2.44
N THR A 81 -6.51 10.47 -1.22
CA THR A 81 -7.29 9.99 -0.07
C THR A 81 -8.43 10.93 0.29
N LYS A 82 -8.16 12.24 0.36
CA LYS A 82 -9.23 13.24 0.59
C LYS A 82 -10.30 13.19 -0.50
N SER A 83 -9.88 13.05 -1.76
CA SER A 83 -10.82 12.87 -2.87
C SER A 83 -11.65 11.58 -2.75
N TYR A 84 -11.03 10.50 -2.29
CA TYR A 84 -11.70 9.21 -2.08
C TYR A 84 -12.74 9.28 -0.97
N ILE A 85 -12.38 9.88 0.18
CA ILE A 85 -13.29 10.07 1.31
C ILE A 85 -14.52 10.87 0.90
N ASN A 86 -14.34 11.96 0.15
CA ASN A 86 -15.44 12.77 -0.36
C ASN A 86 -16.33 11.96 -1.33
N TYR A 87 -15.71 11.20 -2.24
CA TYR A 87 -16.41 10.39 -3.24
C TYR A 87 -17.26 9.28 -2.60
N LYS A 88 -16.71 8.56 -1.61
CA LYS A 88 -17.38 7.44 -0.92
C LYS A 88 -18.15 7.86 0.34
N LYS A 89 -18.14 9.15 0.70
CA LYS A 89 -18.76 9.72 1.92
C LYS A 89 -18.28 9.07 3.23
N LEU A 90 -16.97 8.79 3.35
CA LEU A 90 -16.36 8.09 4.49
C LEU A 90 -15.89 9.03 5.61
N TYR A 91 -16.65 10.09 5.90
CA TYR A 91 -16.22 11.18 6.79
C TYR A 91 -16.00 10.77 8.25
N ASN A 92 -16.62 9.68 8.69
CA ASN A 92 -16.58 9.22 10.08
C ASN A 92 -15.41 8.25 10.38
N PHE A 93 -14.51 8.02 9.42
CA PHE A 93 -13.37 7.14 9.60
C PHE A 93 -12.10 7.94 9.90
N ASN A 94 -11.37 7.50 10.92
CA ASN A 94 -9.98 7.93 11.10
C ASN A 94 -9.14 7.35 9.95
N VAL A 95 -8.15 8.12 9.48
CA VAL A 95 -7.29 7.69 8.37
C VAL A 95 -5.92 7.30 8.91
N ARG A 96 -5.39 6.17 8.44
CA ARG A 96 -4.01 5.75 8.67
C ARG A 96 -3.34 5.43 7.35
N PHE A 97 -2.08 5.84 7.21
CA PHE A 97 -1.27 5.52 6.03
C PHE A 97 -0.25 4.45 6.40
N ASP A 98 -0.31 3.33 5.70
CA ASP A 98 0.52 2.16 5.92
C ASP A 98 1.37 1.89 4.67
N VAL A 99 2.47 1.16 4.87
CA VAL A 99 3.26 0.59 3.78
C VAL A 99 3.35 -0.92 3.99
N ILE A 100 3.11 -1.68 2.92
CA ILE A 100 3.41 -3.11 2.89
C ILE A 100 4.61 -3.33 1.98
N GLU A 101 5.67 -3.87 2.54
CA GLU A 101 6.82 -4.33 1.77
C GLU A 101 6.73 -5.84 1.56
N VAL A 102 6.89 -6.27 0.30
CA VAL A 102 6.91 -7.67 -0.10
C VAL A 102 8.33 -8.01 -0.53
N TYR A 103 9.03 -8.77 0.30
CA TYR A 103 10.37 -9.27 0.03
C TYR A 103 10.27 -10.61 -0.68
N LEU A 104 10.49 -10.59 -1.99
CA LEU A 104 10.51 -11.75 -2.87
C LEU A 104 11.87 -12.44 -2.81
N ASN A 105 11.87 -13.76 -2.74
CA ASN A 105 13.05 -14.56 -2.95
C ASN A 105 13.37 -14.63 -4.46
N LYS A 106 14.65 -14.60 -4.83
CA LYS A 106 15.11 -14.76 -6.22
C LYS A 106 15.28 -16.23 -6.62
N ILE A 107 15.46 -17.10 -5.64
CA ILE A 107 15.81 -18.51 -5.82
C ILE A 107 14.56 -19.37 -5.95
N ASP A 108 13.53 -19.05 -5.17
CA ASP A 108 12.25 -19.76 -5.14
C ASP A 108 11.06 -18.80 -5.06
N SER A 109 9.85 -19.34 -4.99
CA SER A 109 8.60 -18.56 -4.89
C SER A 109 8.27 -18.08 -3.46
N SER A 110 9.19 -18.22 -2.51
CA SER A 110 8.97 -17.76 -1.14
C SER A 110 9.01 -16.23 -1.05
N TYR A 111 8.29 -15.69 -0.07
CA TYR A 111 8.26 -14.26 0.19
C TYR A 111 8.05 -13.97 1.67
N LYS A 112 8.41 -12.74 2.08
CA LYS A 112 8.11 -12.20 3.41
C LYS A 112 7.37 -10.88 3.28
N ILE A 113 6.40 -10.66 4.16
CA ILE A 113 5.67 -9.40 4.26
C ILE A 113 6.12 -8.64 5.50
N ASN A 114 6.40 -7.36 5.31
CA ASN A 114 6.59 -6.39 6.38
C ASN A 114 5.47 -5.33 6.29
N HIS A 115 4.61 -5.27 7.31
CA HIS A 115 3.52 -4.29 7.36
C HIS A 115 3.87 -3.17 8.32
N ILE A 116 4.29 -2.04 7.74
CA ILE A 116 4.62 -0.82 8.47
C ILE A 116 3.34 -0.02 8.63
N LYS A 117 2.79 -0.02 9.85
CA LYS A 117 1.60 0.77 10.20
C LYS A 117 2.00 2.19 10.54
N ASP A 118 1.14 3.16 10.22
CA ASP A 118 1.39 4.58 10.50
C ASP A 118 2.73 5.06 9.90
N ALA A 119 3.00 4.61 8.67
CA ALA A 119 4.25 4.83 7.96
C ALA A 119 4.53 6.32 7.69
N PHE A 120 3.47 7.13 7.62
CA PHE A 120 3.55 8.58 7.60
C PHE A 120 2.21 9.20 8.04
N ARG A 121 2.26 10.49 8.39
CA ARG A 121 1.09 11.25 8.85
C ARG A 121 0.86 12.46 7.95
N THR A 122 -0.38 12.95 7.98
CA THR A 122 -0.83 14.18 7.31
C THR A 122 -0.46 15.44 8.07
#